data_AF-A0AAJ2E753-F1
#
_entry.id   AF-A0AAJ2E753-F1
#
_cell.length_a   1.000
_cell.length_b   1.000
_cell.length_c   1.000
_cell.angle_alpha   90.00
_cell.angle_beta   90.00
_cell.angle_gamma   90.00
#
_symmetry.space_group_name_H-M   'P 1'
#
loop_
_entity.id
_entity.type
_entity.pdbx_description
1 polymer ?
#
loop_
_entity_poly.entity_id
_entity_poly.type
_entity_poly.pdbx_seq_one_letter_code
_entity_poly.pdbx_strand_id
1 'polypeptide(L)'
;MARSFKRGQAVMYFEGETGKRCYFGGKMGAYRVLSSVPQADTGWAVPLADVDQLVFPAPGADGVFARTVCEAIQFRADRVFFVRLDYVQATPDSWAIGHSLRIGDTKESEPVTVNPASKSYDEAMKACLIPLLRELSAVAAGAANRFVKRGTASATMQRRAHDAIYELLSALPVRLQDDIVIALLEQTGNFRG
;
A
#
# COMPACT_ATOMS: atom_id res chain seq x y z
N MET A 1 7.96 -1.80 -24.07
CA MET A 1 7.54 -2.92 -23.20
C MET A 1 8.79 -3.54 -22.59
N ALA A 2 9.01 -3.39 -21.28
CA ALA A 2 10.11 -4.09 -20.60
C ALA A 2 9.81 -5.60 -20.59
N ARG A 3 10.71 -6.42 -21.14
CA ARG A 3 10.60 -7.88 -21.07
C ARG A 3 10.77 -8.32 -19.61
N SER A 4 9.84 -9.12 -19.09
CA SER A 4 9.97 -9.74 -17.77
C SER A 4 11.11 -10.77 -17.77
N PHE A 5 12.03 -10.66 -16.82
CA PHE A 5 13.07 -11.66 -16.62
C PHE A 5 12.50 -12.87 -15.89
N LYS A 6 12.88 -14.08 -16.32
CA LYS A 6 12.55 -15.31 -15.61
C LYS A 6 13.56 -15.55 -14.49
N ARG A 7 13.11 -16.06 -13.34
CA ARG A 7 14.03 -16.51 -12.27
C ARG A 7 15.03 -17.53 -12.84
N GLY A 8 16.32 -17.35 -12.54
CA GLY A 8 17.42 -18.13 -13.09
C GLY A 8 17.95 -17.62 -14.44
N GLN A 9 17.40 -16.55 -15.01
CA GLN A 9 17.93 -15.96 -16.24
C GLN A 9 19.26 -15.26 -15.97
N ALA A 10 20.25 -15.51 -16.85
CA ALA A 10 21.54 -14.85 -16.75
C ALA A 10 21.39 -13.34 -16.99
N VAL A 11 21.89 -12.55 -16.05
CA VAL A 11 21.90 -11.09 -16.08
C VAL A 11 23.30 -10.59 -15.72
N MET A 12 23.61 -9.37 -16.13
CA MET A 12 24.87 -8.71 -15.79
C MET A 12 24.61 -7.69 -14.68
N TYR A 13 25.40 -7.77 -13.63
CA TYR A 13 25.47 -6.77 -12.56
C TYR A 13 26.80 -6.03 -12.69
N PHE A 14 26.81 -4.73 -12.46
CA PHE A 14 28.02 -3.91 -12.49
C PHE A 14 28.38 -3.43 -11.08
N GLU A 15 29.62 -3.71 -10.67
CA GLU A 15 30.22 -3.16 -9.45
C GLU A 15 31.30 -2.17 -9.89
N GLY A 16 30.93 -0.89 -9.99
CA GLY A 16 31.75 0.11 -10.69
C GLY A 16 31.85 -0.22 -12.18
N GLU A 17 33.08 -0.21 -12.72
CA GLU A 17 33.33 -0.54 -14.14
C GLU A 17 33.39 -2.06 -14.42
N THR A 18 33.39 -2.90 -13.37
CA THR A 18 33.55 -4.34 -13.55
C THR A 18 32.20 -5.05 -13.63
N GLY A 19 31.88 -5.59 -14.81
CA GLY A 19 30.70 -6.42 -15.02
C GLY A 19 30.88 -7.84 -14.46
N LYS A 20 29.97 -8.29 -13.61
CA LYS A 20 29.90 -9.66 -13.07
C LYS A 20 28.61 -10.33 -13.54
N ARG A 21 28.73 -11.55 -14.07
CA ARG A 21 27.59 -12.37 -14.48
C ARG A 21 26.89 -12.96 -13.26
N CYS A 22 25.57 -12.80 -13.19
CA CYS A 22 24.76 -13.42 -12.15
C CYS A 22 23.42 -13.93 -12.72
N TYR A 23 22.55 -14.45 -11.85
CA TYR A 23 21.28 -15.03 -12.23
C TYR A 23 20.15 -14.34 -11.48
N PHE A 24 19.12 -13.92 -12.23
CA PHE A 24 17.97 -13.20 -11.72
C PHE A 24 17.21 -14.03 -10.67
N GLY A 25 16.97 -13.48 -9.46
CA GLY A 25 16.20 -14.14 -8.39
C GLY A 25 16.96 -15.15 -7.51
N GLY A 26 18.29 -15.02 -7.40
CA GLY A 26 19.12 -15.58 -6.31
C GLY A 26 19.29 -14.62 -5.13
N LYS A 27 20.26 -14.87 -4.21
CA LYS A 27 20.56 -14.06 -3.00
C LYS A 27 20.86 -12.56 -3.23
N MET A 28 20.91 -12.09 -4.47
CA MET A 28 20.93 -10.67 -4.82
C MET A 28 19.51 -10.29 -5.23
N GLY A 29 18.83 -9.58 -4.34
CA GLY A 29 17.51 -9.01 -4.58
C GLY A 29 17.47 -8.24 -5.89
N ALA A 30 16.29 -8.18 -6.51
CA ALA A 30 16.00 -7.61 -7.82
C ALA A 30 16.40 -6.12 -8.03
N TYR A 31 17.12 -5.51 -7.09
CA TYR A 31 17.46 -4.10 -6.99
C TYR A 31 18.86 -3.72 -7.50
N ARG A 32 19.58 -4.61 -8.20
CA ARG A 32 20.94 -4.30 -8.70
C ARG A 32 21.14 -4.47 -10.21
N VAL A 33 20.07 -4.54 -11.01
CA VAL A 33 20.19 -4.67 -12.49
C VAL A 33 20.17 -3.29 -13.19
N LEU A 34 20.15 -2.19 -12.43
CA LEU A 34 20.07 -0.83 -12.98
C LEU A 34 21.14 0.06 -12.35
N SER A 35 22.42 -0.17 -12.69
CA SER A 35 23.44 0.87 -12.45
C SER A 35 24.39 0.99 -13.64
N SER A 36 24.10 2.00 -14.46
CA SER A 36 25.07 2.92 -15.09
C SER A 36 26.53 2.49 -15.23
N VAL A 37 26.96 2.22 -16.48
CA VAL A 37 27.95 2.97 -17.31
C VAL A 37 27.88 2.37 -18.75
N PRO A 38 28.09 3.14 -19.85
CA PRO A 38 27.49 2.85 -21.16
C PRO A 38 28.41 2.13 -22.19
N GLN A 39 27.75 1.52 -23.19
CA GLN A 39 28.19 1.05 -24.53
C GLN A 39 28.64 -0.42 -24.71
N ALA A 40 28.37 -1.13 -25.82
CA ALA A 40 27.58 -0.83 -27.04
C ALA A 40 26.93 -2.08 -27.71
N ASP A 41 27.20 -3.32 -27.27
CA ASP A 41 26.92 -4.47 -28.14
C ASP A 41 25.72 -5.35 -27.70
N THR A 42 25.14 -5.08 -26.52
CA THR A 42 24.01 -5.88 -25.98
C THR A 42 22.70 -5.10 -25.81
N GLY A 43 22.71 -3.80 -26.13
CA GLY A 43 21.52 -3.08 -26.58
C GLY A 43 20.53 -2.52 -25.57
N TRP A 44 20.71 -2.57 -24.24
CA TRP A 44 19.76 -1.91 -23.32
C TRP A 44 20.44 -1.36 -22.06
N ALA A 45 20.63 -0.04 -22.02
CA ALA A 45 20.95 0.71 -20.81
C ALA A 45 19.96 1.88 -20.71
N VAL A 46 19.37 2.06 -19.52
CA VAL A 46 18.52 3.19 -19.19
C VAL A 46 19.38 4.21 -18.45
N PRO A 47 19.40 5.50 -18.86
CA PRO A 47 20.04 6.56 -18.08
C PRO A 47 19.51 6.58 -16.65
N LEU A 48 20.39 6.73 -15.65
CA LEU A 48 19.99 6.80 -14.23
C LEU A 48 18.87 7.84 -13.97
N ALA A 49 18.90 8.96 -14.69
CA ALA A 49 17.89 10.01 -14.63
C ALA A 49 16.49 9.54 -15.05
N ASP A 50 16.40 8.48 -15.86
CA ASP A 50 15.15 7.95 -16.42
C ASP A 50 14.68 6.68 -15.70
N VAL A 51 15.48 6.13 -14.77
CA VAL A 51 15.16 4.89 -14.05
C VAL A 51 13.88 5.04 -13.24
N ASP A 52 13.72 6.15 -12.52
CA ASP A 52 12.55 6.37 -11.67
C ASP A 52 11.26 6.37 -12.49
N GLN A 53 11.26 6.97 -13.68
CA GLN A 53 10.10 7.03 -14.57
C GLN A 53 9.77 5.68 -15.24
N LEU A 54 10.76 4.79 -15.35
CA LEU A 54 10.57 3.46 -15.95
C LEU A 54 10.25 2.37 -14.92
N VAL A 55 10.64 2.56 -13.66
CA VAL A 55 10.44 1.60 -12.58
C VAL A 55 9.17 1.90 -11.80
N PHE A 56 8.92 3.17 -11.48
CA PHE A 56 7.76 3.58 -10.71
C PHE A 56 6.63 4.05 -11.62
N PRO A 57 5.37 3.72 -11.30
CA PRO A 57 4.24 4.27 -12.03
C PRO A 57 4.22 5.80 -11.92
N ALA A 58 3.87 6.48 -13.01
CA ALA A 58 3.60 7.91 -12.95
C ALA A 58 2.12 8.16 -12.57
N PRO A 59 1.82 9.15 -11.71
CA PRO A 59 0.45 9.58 -11.49
C PRO A 59 -0.12 10.25 -12.75
N GLY A 60 -1.45 10.37 -12.78
CA GLY A 60 -2.14 11.23 -13.75
C GLY A 60 -1.79 12.71 -13.57
N ALA A 61 -2.29 13.55 -14.47
CA ALA A 61 -2.08 15.00 -14.43
C ALA A 61 -2.65 15.66 -13.15
N ASP A 62 -3.57 14.99 -12.48
CA ASP A 62 -4.19 15.36 -11.20
C ASP A 62 -3.41 14.87 -9.97
N GLY A 63 -2.27 14.19 -10.17
CA GLY A 63 -1.47 13.60 -9.10
C GLY A 63 -2.03 12.29 -8.55
N VAL A 64 -3.04 11.69 -9.20
CA VAL A 64 -3.70 10.47 -8.74
C VAL A 64 -3.16 9.26 -9.47
N PHE A 65 -2.87 8.19 -8.73
CA PHE A 65 -2.45 6.91 -9.31
C PHE A 65 -3.66 6.09 -9.74
N ALA A 66 -3.58 5.50 -10.94
CA ALA A 66 -4.61 4.60 -11.43
C ALA A 66 -4.65 3.32 -10.58
N ARG A 67 -5.83 2.87 -10.15
CA ARG A 67 -5.96 1.65 -9.32
C ARG A 67 -5.46 0.37 -9.99
N THR A 68 -5.25 0.39 -11.31
CA THR A 68 -4.67 -0.72 -12.07
C THR A 68 -3.18 -0.93 -11.82
N VAL A 69 -2.48 0.10 -11.34
CA VAL A 69 -1.05 0.02 -10.96
C VAL A 69 -0.84 -0.19 -9.46
N CYS A 70 -1.93 -0.22 -8.68
CA CYS A 70 -1.86 -0.37 -7.24
C CYS A 70 -1.97 -1.83 -6.81
N GLU A 71 -1.27 -2.16 -5.73
CA GLU A 71 -1.60 -3.31 -4.91
C GLU A 71 -2.80 -2.96 -4.01
N ALA A 72 -3.52 -3.99 -3.55
CA ALA A 72 -4.73 -3.77 -2.76
C ALA A 72 -4.87 -4.77 -1.61
N ILE A 73 -5.27 -4.25 -0.45
CA ILE A 73 -5.80 -5.03 0.67
C ILE A 73 -7.29 -4.75 0.72
N GLN A 74 -8.14 -5.78 0.72
CA GLN A 74 -9.57 -5.58 0.68
C GLN A 74 -10.34 -6.61 1.51
N PHE A 75 -11.46 -6.16 2.06
CA PHE A 75 -12.50 -6.98 2.64
C PHE A 75 -13.83 -6.68 1.95
N ARG A 76 -14.51 -7.73 1.46
CA ARG A 76 -15.82 -7.59 0.82
C ARG A 76 -16.77 -8.65 1.35
N ALA A 77 -17.75 -8.23 2.14
CA ALA A 77 -18.81 -9.12 2.58
C ALA A 77 -19.95 -9.17 1.55
N ASP A 78 -20.40 -8.01 1.05
CA ASP A 78 -21.47 -7.93 0.05
C ASP A 78 -21.44 -6.61 -0.74
N ARG A 79 -22.60 -6.16 -1.25
CA ARG A 79 -22.74 -4.90 -1.99
C ARG A 79 -22.81 -3.67 -1.09
N VAL A 80 -23.12 -3.85 0.19
CA VAL A 80 -23.31 -2.77 1.16
C VAL A 80 -22.19 -2.69 2.18
N PHE A 81 -21.34 -3.71 2.31
CA PHE A 81 -20.17 -3.69 3.18
C PHE A 81 -18.91 -4.08 2.42
N PHE A 82 -18.03 -3.10 2.22
CA PHE A 82 -16.79 -3.23 1.47
C PHE A 82 -15.75 -2.24 1.98
N VAL A 83 -14.53 -2.71 2.17
CA VAL A 83 -13.36 -1.89 2.48
C VAL A 83 -12.25 -2.30 1.53
N ARG A 84 -11.58 -1.32 0.91
CA ARG A 84 -10.41 -1.56 0.09
C ARG A 84 -9.42 -0.44 0.30
N LEU A 85 -8.19 -0.83 0.57
CA LEU A 85 -7.02 0.01 0.59
C LEU A 85 -6.22 -0.28 -0.68
N ASP A 86 -5.84 0.76 -1.40
CA ASP A 86 -4.99 0.67 -2.58
C ASP A 86 -3.69 1.43 -2.30
N TYR A 87 -2.55 0.84 -2.63
CA TYR A 87 -1.25 1.46 -2.40
C TYR A 87 -0.26 1.15 -3.52
N VAL A 88 0.70 2.05 -3.72
CA VAL A 88 1.75 1.93 -4.73
C VAL A 88 2.98 2.71 -4.30
N GLN A 89 4.17 2.18 -4.62
CA GLN A 89 5.41 2.89 -4.44
C GLN A 89 5.57 3.94 -5.55
N ALA A 90 5.57 5.23 -5.18
CA ALA A 90 5.63 6.34 -6.13
C ALA A 90 7.07 6.71 -6.49
N THR A 91 7.99 6.60 -5.53
CA THR A 91 9.45 6.77 -5.70
C THR A 91 10.17 5.83 -4.71
N PRO A 92 11.51 5.73 -4.72
CA PRO A 92 12.22 4.87 -3.77
C PRO A 92 11.83 5.10 -2.30
N ASP A 93 11.55 6.36 -1.94
CA ASP A 93 11.28 6.77 -0.56
C ASP A 93 9.85 7.31 -0.35
N SER A 94 8.92 7.08 -1.30
CA SER A 94 7.55 7.58 -1.18
C SER A 94 6.50 6.58 -1.63
N TRP A 95 5.36 6.63 -0.93
CA TRP A 95 4.22 5.75 -1.15
C TRP A 95 2.96 6.56 -1.32
N ALA A 96 2.15 6.17 -2.30
CA ALA A 96 0.82 6.69 -2.50
C ALA A 96 -0.19 5.66 -1.97
N ILE A 97 -1.14 6.12 -1.18
CA ILE A 97 -2.18 5.28 -0.58
C ILE A 97 -3.52 5.98 -0.76
N GLY A 98 -4.54 5.21 -1.09
CA GLY A 98 -5.93 5.66 -1.10
C GLY A 98 -6.82 4.53 -0.64
N HIS A 99 -8.09 4.84 -0.44
CA HIS A 99 -9.03 3.85 0.05
C HIS A 99 -10.44 4.02 -0.51
N SER A 100 -11.25 2.99 -0.34
CA SER A 100 -12.67 3.01 -0.58
C SER A 100 -13.37 2.24 0.52
N LEU A 101 -14.32 2.90 1.15
CA LEU A 101 -15.11 2.34 2.24
C LEU A 101 -16.59 2.48 1.89
N ARG A 102 -17.34 1.39 2.03
CA ARG A 102 -18.79 1.37 1.93
C ARG A 102 -19.36 0.61 3.11
N ILE A 103 -20.25 1.26 3.86
CA ILE A 103 -20.98 0.69 4.97
C ILE A 103 -22.45 1.12 4.84
N GLY A 104 -23.31 0.17 4.47
CA GLY A 104 -24.68 0.46 4.11
C GLY A 104 -24.78 1.30 2.85
N ASP A 105 -25.47 2.43 2.99
CA ASP A 105 -25.67 3.42 1.92
C ASP A 105 -24.56 4.47 1.89
N THR A 106 -23.75 4.57 2.94
CA THR A 106 -22.64 5.51 3.02
C THR A 106 -21.45 4.97 2.26
N LYS A 107 -20.90 5.79 1.37
CA LYS A 107 -19.70 5.50 0.58
C LYS A 107 -18.70 6.63 0.73
N GLU A 108 -17.47 6.27 1.00
CA GLU A 108 -16.31 7.14 0.99
C GLU A 108 -15.26 6.56 0.05
N SER A 109 -14.58 7.45 -0.67
CA SER A 109 -13.46 7.05 -1.50
C SER A 109 -12.46 8.18 -1.52
N GLU A 110 -11.24 7.85 -1.14
CA GLU A 110 -10.09 8.71 -1.31
C GLU A 110 -9.28 8.26 -2.52
N PRO A 111 -8.76 9.20 -3.33
CA PRO A 111 -7.87 8.88 -4.43
C PRO A 111 -6.53 8.35 -3.88
N VAL A 112 -5.81 7.58 -4.71
CA VAL A 112 -4.47 7.08 -4.36
C VAL A 112 -3.48 8.19 -4.68
N THR A 113 -3.01 8.91 -3.66
CA THR A 113 -2.08 10.04 -3.79
C THR A 113 -0.92 9.91 -2.82
N VAL A 114 0.22 10.53 -3.17
CA VAL A 114 1.39 10.57 -2.27
C VAL A 114 1.08 11.48 -1.10
N ASN A 115 1.31 10.99 0.12
CA ASN A 115 1.31 11.83 1.30
C ASN A 115 2.72 12.41 1.52
N PRO A 116 2.94 13.73 1.34
CA PRO A 116 4.26 14.33 1.49
C PRO A 116 4.80 14.28 2.94
N ALA A 117 3.94 14.02 3.93
CA ALA A 117 4.35 13.89 5.32
C ALA A 117 4.90 12.50 5.68
N SER A 118 4.69 11.49 4.84
CA SER A 118 5.10 10.10 5.09
C SER A 118 6.34 9.76 4.28
N LYS A 119 7.40 9.33 4.96
CA LYS A 119 8.70 9.01 4.33
C LYS A 119 8.95 7.51 4.17
N SER A 120 7.97 6.69 4.54
CA SER A 120 8.07 5.24 4.47
C SER A 120 6.71 4.60 4.22
N TYR A 121 6.75 3.35 3.77
CA TYR A 121 5.56 2.50 3.63
C TYR A 121 4.79 2.44 4.95
N ASP A 122 5.47 2.15 6.05
CA ASP A 122 4.86 1.99 7.37
C ASP A 122 4.16 3.27 7.84
N GLU A 123 4.79 4.43 7.66
CA GLU A 123 4.18 5.72 8.02
C GLU A 123 2.97 6.05 7.16
N ALA A 124 3.06 5.86 5.84
CA ALA A 124 1.95 6.11 4.94
C ALA A 124 0.77 5.18 5.25
N MET A 125 1.08 3.90 5.50
CA MET A 125 0.10 2.87 5.82
C MET A 125 -0.60 3.17 7.14
N LYS A 126 0.15 3.51 8.20
CA LYS A 126 -0.42 3.94 9.49
C LYS A 126 -1.31 5.17 9.33
N ALA A 127 -0.86 6.18 8.58
CA ALA A 127 -1.59 7.43 8.39
C ALA A 127 -2.95 7.22 7.72
N CYS A 128 -3.04 6.30 6.75
CA CYS A 128 -4.30 5.99 6.06
C CYS A 128 -5.16 4.97 6.83
N LEU A 129 -4.55 3.90 7.33
CA LEU A 129 -5.27 2.75 7.87
C LEU A 129 -5.75 2.96 9.31
N ILE A 130 -5.02 3.68 10.16
CA ILE A 130 -5.43 3.91 11.56
C ILE A 130 -6.78 4.65 11.63
N PRO A 131 -7.02 5.77 10.92
CA PRO A 131 -8.33 6.40 10.89
C PRO A 131 -9.44 5.46 10.43
N LEU A 132 -9.19 4.66 9.39
CA LEU A 132 -10.14 3.67 8.89
C LEU A 132 -10.49 2.59 9.91
N LEU A 133 -9.49 2.03 10.59
CA LEU A 133 -9.69 1.00 11.61
C LEU A 133 -10.45 1.55 12.81
N ARG A 134 -10.29 2.84 13.16
CA ARG A 134 -11.10 3.49 14.21
C ARG A 134 -12.55 3.58 13.82
N GLU A 135 -12.83 4.00 12.60
CA GLU A 135 -14.18 4.05 12.06
C GLU A 135 -14.83 2.66 12.06
N LEU A 136 -14.11 1.64 11.61
CA LEU A 136 -14.57 0.26 11.67
C LEU A 136 -14.76 -0.23 13.11
N SER A 137 -13.89 0.15 14.04
CA SER A 137 -14.02 -0.21 15.47
C SER A 137 -15.26 0.42 16.09
N ALA A 138 -15.58 1.68 15.73
CA ALA A 138 -16.81 2.31 16.16
C ALA A 138 -18.05 1.58 15.63
N VAL A 139 -18.04 1.18 14.34
CA VAL A 139 -19.12 0.36 13.77
C VAL A 139 -19.22 -1.00 14.46
N ALA A 140 -18.10 -1.65 14.74
CA ALA A 140 -18.05 -2.93 15.44
C ALA A 140 -18.64 -2.83 16.86
N ALA A 141 -18.39 -1.72 17.55
CA ALA A 141 -18.96 -1.42 18.86
C ALA A 141 -20.43 -0.93 18.82
N GLY A 142 -21.02 -0.74 17.63
CA GLY A 142 -22.35 -0.15 17.46
C GLY A 142 -22.43 1.33 17.87
N ALA A 143 -21.29 2.01 17.97
CA ALA A 143 -21.19 3.43 18.27
C ALA A 143 -21.54 4.28 17.03
N ALA A 144 -21.93 5.54 17.27
CA ALA A 144 -22.11 6.49 16.19
C ALA A 144 -20.76 6.89 15.59
N ASN A 145 -20.72 7.02 14.27
CA ASN A 145 -19.59 7.56 13.55
C ASN A 145 -20.06 8.21 12.23
N ARG A 146 -19.12 8.58 11.35
CA ARG A 146 -19.45 9.22 10.07
C ARG A 146 -20.24 8.33 9.11
N PHE A 147 -20.22 7.01 9.31
CA PHE A 147 -20.88 6.04 8.45
C PHE A 147 -22.23 5.54 9.00
N VAL A 148 -22.36 5.48 10.33
CA VAL A 148 -23.47 4.82 11.01
C VAL A 148 -23.94 5.69 12.19
N LYS A 149 -25.24 5.94 12.27
CA LYS A 149 -25.84 6.66 13.42
C LYS A 149 -25.90 5.75 14.64
N ARG A 150 -25.98 6.33 15.84
CA ARG A 150 -26.06 5.54 17.09
C ARG A 150 -27.27 4.61 17.04
N GLY A 151 -27.07 3.32 17.31
CA GLY A 151 -28.14 2.32 17.35
C GLY A 151 -28.66 1.85 15.99
N THR A 152 -28.12 2.34 14.86
CA THR A 152 -28.50 1.86 13.52
C THR A 152 -27.61 0.74 12.99
N ALA A 153 -26.51 0.43 13.68
CA ALA A 153 -25.62 -0.67 13.35
C ALA A 153 -26.27 -2.01 13.69
N SER A 154 -26.68 -2.79 12.67
CA SER A 154 -27.18 -4.15 12.89
C SER A 154 -26.07 -5.07 13.42
N ALA A 155 -26.42 -6.14 14.12
CA ALA A 155 -25.47 -7.14 14.61
C ALA A 155 -24.60 -7.73 13.47
N THR A 156 -25.20 -7.91 12.29
CA THR A 156 -24.49 -8.35 11.08
C THR A 156 -23.45 -7.32 10.63
N MET A 157 -23.77 -6.03 10.68
CA MET A 157 -22.84 -4.96 10.33
C MET A 157 -21.68 -4.86 11.32
N GLN A 158 -21.97 -5.00 12.61
CA GLN A 158 -20.95 -5.04 13.67
C GLN A 158 -19.97 -6.21 13.46
N ARG A 159 -20.50 -7.41 13.18
CA ARG A 159 -19.68 -8.60 12.90
C ARG A 159 -18.80 -8.40 11.66
N ARG A 160 -19.35 -7.86 10.58
CA ARG A 160 -18.57 -7.57 9.36
C ARG A 160 -17.48 -6.54 9.59
N ALA A 161 -17.70 -5.58 10.47
CA ALA A 161 -16.67 -4.63 10.86
C ALA A 161 -15.53 -5.32 11.64
N HIS A 162 -15.85 -6.25 12.55
CA HIS A 162 -14.83 -7.08 13.19
C HIS A 162 -14.03 -7.92 12.18
N ASP A 163 -14.72 -8.61 11.27
CA ASP A 163 -14.08 -9.43 10.24
C ASP A 163 -13.19 -8.56 9.32
N ALA A 164 -13.65 -7.37 8.95
CA ALA A 164 -12.87 -6.42 8.15
C ALA A 164 -11.61 -5.95 8.87
N ILE A 165 -11.69 -5.60 10.16
CA ILE A 165 -10.52 -5.19 10.95
C ILE A 165 -9.48 -6.31 10.96
N TYR A 166 -9.92 -7.55 11.21
CA TYR A 166 -9.03 -8.70 11.22
C TYR A 166 -8.37 -8.92 9.86
N GLU A 167 -9.16 -8.93 8.78
CA GLU A 167 -8.65 -9.16 7.42
C GLU A 167 -7.62 -8.09 7.03
N LEU A 168 -7.95 -6.82 7.25
CA LEU A 168 -7.05 -5.69 6.91
C LEU A 168 -5.74 -5.76 7.69
N LEU A 169 -5.78 -6.09 8.99
CA LEU A 169 -4.57 -6.24 9.80
C LEU A 169 -3.76 -7.46 9.37
N SER A 170 -4.41 -8.61 9.17
CA SER A 170 -3.72 -9.88 8.84
C SER A 170 -2.93 -9.81 7.53
N ALA A 171 -3.32 -8.93 6.61
CA ALA A 171 -2.64 -8.69 5.35
C ALA A 171 -1.33 -7.88 5.47
N LEU A 172 -1.06 -7.27 6.63
CA LEU A 172 0.13 -6.45 6.86
C LEU A 172 1.31 -7.27 7.40
N PRO A 173 2.56 -6.78 7.27
CA PRO A 173 3.69 -7.33 8.00
C PRO A 173 3.45 -7.30 9.52
N VAL A 174 3.85 -8.34 10.25
CA VAL A 174 3.59 -8.51 11.70
C VAL A 174 4.00 -7.28 12.51
N ARG A 175 5.18 -6.70 12.24
CA ARG A 175 5.64 -5.50 12.95
C ARG A 175 4.70 -4.30 12.79
N LEU A 176 4.14 -4.14 11.58
CA LEU A 176 3.21 -3.06 11.29
C LEU A 176 1.84 -3.31 11.91
N GLN A 177 1.41 -4.57 12.02
CA GLN A 177 0.21 -4.95 12.76
C GLN A 177 0.32 -4.51 14.23
N ASP A 178 1.41 -4.91 14.89
CA ASP A 178 1.64 -4.61 16.31
C ASP A 178 1.64 -3.09 16.56
N ASP A 179 2.38 -2.34 15.75
CA ASP A 179 2.43 -0.88 15.84
C ASP A 179 1.05 -0.22 15.70
N ILE A 180 0.24 -0.69 14.74
CA ILE A 180 -1.11 -0.17 14.52
C ILE A 180 -2.02 -0.50 15.69
N VAL A 181 -1.95 -1.73 16.22
CA VAL A 181 -2.75 -2.15 17.39
C VAL A 181 -2.38 -1.30 18.61
N ILE A 182 -1.09 -1.09 18.87
CA ILE A 182 -0.61 -0.23 19.97
C ILE A 182 -1.16 1.19 19.79
N ALA A 183 -1.02 1.78 18.59
CA ALA A 183 -1.51 3.13 18.31
C ALA A 183 -3.03 3.28 18.45
N LEU A 184 -3.80 2.22 18.20
CA LEU A 184 -5.24 2.20 18.45
C LEU A 184 -5.58 2.14 19.95
N LEU A 185 -4.80 1.39 20.74
CA LEU A 185 -5.02 1.24 22.19
C LEU A 185 -4.59 2.49 22.99
N GLU A 186 -3.46 3.11 22.66
CA GLU A 186 -2.93 4.27 23.38
C GLU A 186 -3.89 5.47 23.34
N GLN A 187 -4.60 5.68 22.23
CA GLN A 187 -5.55 6.79 22.14
C GLN A 187 -6.89 6.52 22.82
N THR A 188 -7.29 5.26 23.03
CA THR A 188 -8.45 4.95 23.88
C THR A 188 -8.21 5.24 25.36
N GLY A 189 -6.95 5.28 25.81
CA GLY A 189 -6.58 5.69 27.18
C GLY A 189 -6.85 7.17 27.46
N ASN A 190 -6.76 8.04 26.45
CA ASN A 190 -6.98 9.49 26.58
C ASN A 190 -8.45 9.91 26.63
N PHE A 191 -9.40 9.01 26.36
CA PHE A 191 -10.84 9.27 26.49
C PHE A 191 -11.42 8.88 27.87
N ARG A 192 -10.58 8.42 28.79
CA ARG A 192 -10.95 8.12 30.20
C ARG A 192 -10.34 9.09 31.23
N GLY A 193 -9.86 10.26 30.78
CA GLY A 193 -9.38 11.35 31.64
C GLY A 193 -10.43 12.44 31.81
#